data_AF-A0A972MRX0-F1
#
_entry.id   AF-A0A972MRX0-F1
#
_cell.length_a   1.000
_cell.length_b   1.000
_cell.length_c   1.000
_cell.angle_alpha   90.00
_cell.angle_beta   90.00
_cell.angle_gamma   90.00
#
_symmetry.space_group_name_H-M   'P 1'
#
loop_
_entity.id
_entity.type
_entity.pdbx_description
1 polymer ?
#
loop_
_entity_poly.entity_id
_entity_poly.type
_entity_poly.pdbx_seq_one_letter_code
_entity_poly.pdbx_strand_id
1 'polypeptide(L)'
;MLQKAVELFEEDRFKEAFPLFEKLAKEGSAEAMYYVGMMYYEGWGVEKSQQKAIEWWKRADRRGSLDAKYMLQTICATSSVFARE
;
A
#
# COMPACT_ATOMS: atom_id res chain seq x y z
N MET A 1 -2.14 -5.75 16.67
CA MET A 1 -1.16 -6.23 15.66
C MET A 1 -0.93 -5.20 14.56
N LEU A 2 -1.98 -4.63 13.94
CA LEU A 2 -1.84 -3.51 13.01
C LEU A 2 -1.32 -2.23 13.66
N GLN A 3 -1.85 -1.87 14.83
CA GLN A 3 -1.44 -0.68 15.58
C GLN A 3 0.08 -0.61 15.82
N LYS A 4 0.69 -1.74 16.20
CA LYS A 4 2.16 -1.83 16.36
C LYS A 4 2.93 -1.59 15.06
N ALA A 5 2.38 -2.04 13.92
CA ALA A 5 2.99 -1.79 12.62
C ALA A 5 2.91 -0.30 12.25
N VAL A 6 1.78 0.35 12.59
CA VAL A 6 1.58 1.80 12.40
C VAL A 6 2.50 2.61 13.32
N GLU A 7 2.65 2.23 14.59
CA GLU A 7 3.60 2.88 15.51
C GLU A 7 5.03 2.82 14.96
N LEU A 8 5.48 1.64 14.51
CA LEU A 8 6.80 1.49 13.89
C LEU A 8 6.93 2.31 12.60
N PHE A 9 5.83 2.48 11.86
CA PHE A 9 5.80 3.30 10.67
C PHE A 9 5.94 4.79 10.99
N GLU A 10 5.30 5.26 12.05
CA GLU A 10 5.43 6.62 12.58
C GLU A 10 6.82 6.90 13.19
N GLU A 11 7.48 5.87 13.72
CA GLU A 11 8.88 5.93 14.18
C GLU A 11 9.92 5.85 13.04
N ASP A 12 9.51 5.95 11.76
CA ASP A 12 10.36 5.76 10.58
C ASP A 12 11.06 4.39 10.50
N ARG A 13 10.61 3.39 11.28
CA ARG A 13 11.16 2.02 11.32
C ARG A 13 10.54 1.13 10.25
N PHE A 14 10.60 1.61 9.01
CA PHE A 14 9.96 0.98 7.86
C PHE A 14 10.41 -0.47 7.61
N LYS A 15 11.69 -0.79 7.86
CA LYS A 15 12.22 -2.15 7.68
C LYS A 15 11.57 -3.18 8.61
N GLU A 16 11.13 -2.74 9.79
CA GLU A 16 10.47 -3.60 10.78
C GLU A 16 8.94 -3.54 10.65
N ALA A 17 8.40 -2.40 10.23
CA ALA A 17 6.98 -2.25 9.93
C ALA A 17 6.55 -3.08 8.72
N PHE A 18 7.37 -3.15 7.67
CA PHE A 18 7.07 -3.87 6.42
C PHE A 18 6.64 -5.33 6.65
N PRO A 19 7.42 -6.20 7.32
CA PRO A 19 7.04 -7.59 7.51
C PRO A 19 5.78 -7.75 8.37
N LEU A 20 5.49 -6.81 9.28
CA LEU A 20 4.25 -6.81 10.05
C LEU A 20 3.04 -6.49 9.17
N PHE A 21 3.14 -5.48 8.32
CA PHE A 21 2.09 -5.17 7.34
C PHE A 21 1.92 -6.31 6.33
N GLU A 22 2.99 -6.92 5.85
CA GLU A 22 2.92 -8.05 4.92
C GLU A 22 2.21 -9.26 5.57
N LYS A 23 2.51 -9.54 6.84
CA LYS A 23 1.85 -10.61 7.60
C LYS A 23 0.35 -10.33 7.73
N LEU A 24 -0.03 -9.12 8.13
CA LEU A 24 -1.43 -8.72 8.29
C LEU A 24 -2.18 -8.68 6.95
N ALA A 25 -1.50 -8.28 5.87
CA ALA A 25 -2.01 -8.34 4.51
C ALA A 25 -2.28 -9.78 4.09
N LYS A 26 -1.40 -10.74 4.46
CA LYS A 26 -1.61 -12.18 4.23
C LYS A 26 -2.77 -12.74 5.06
N GLU A 27 -2.93 -12.28 6.31
CA GLU A 27 -4.09 -12.60 7.16
C GLU A 27 -5.39 -12.01 6.60
N GLY A 28 -5.29 -11.02 5.72
CA GLY A 28 -6.41 -10.51 4.96
C GLY A 28 -6.89 -9.13 5.37
N SER A 29 -6.13 -8.42 6.19
CA SER A 29 -6.40 -7.01 6.51
C SER A 29 -6.21 -6.16 5.25
N ALA A 30 -7.30 -5.54 4.80
CA ALA A 30 -7.27 -4.66 3.64
C ALA A 30 -6.50 -3.36 3.92
N GLU A 31 -6.54 -2.89 5.17
CA GLU A 31 -5.75 -1.76 5.64
C GLU A 31 -4.24 -2.08 5.62
N ALA A 32 -3.83 -3.27 6.05
CA ALA A 32 -2.44 -3.68 5.93
C ALA A 32 -1.98 -3.79 4.47
N MET A 33 -2.81 -4.35 3.58
CA MET A 33 -2.53 -4.38 2.14
C MET A 33 -2.35 -2.97 1.57
N TYR A 34 -3.13 -1.99 2.08
CA TYR A 34 -3.00 -0.59 1.72
C TYR A 34 -1.63 -0.01 2.11
N TYR A 35 -1.20 -0.21 3.36
CA TYR A 35 0.12 0.23 3.83
C TYR A 35 1.26 -0.45 3.07
N VAL A 36 1.19 -1.75 2.79
CA VAL A 36 2.20 -2.45 1.96
C VAL A 36 2.30 -1.81 0.58
N GLY A 37 1.16 -1.51 -0.05
CA GLY A 37 1.13 -0.82 -1.33
C GLY A 37 1.81 0.55 -1.27
N MET A 38 1.49 1.34 -0.24
CA MET A 38 2.07 2.65 -0.01
C MET A 38 3.59 2.60 0.23
N MET A 39 4.06 1.63 1.02
CA MET A 39 5.50 1.42 1.25
C MET A 39 6.25 1.07 -0.02
N TYR A 40 5.67 0.25 -0.91
CA TYR A 40 6.25 0.00 -2.23
C TYR A 40 6.21 1.23 -3.14
N TYR A 41 5.18 2.07 -3.03
CA TYR A 41 5.06 3.27 -3.85
C TYR A 41 6.10 4.34 -3.49
N GLU A 42 6.34 4.54 -2.19
CA GLU A 42 7.31 5.52 -1.69
C GLU A 42 8.73 4.96 -1.57
N GLY A 43 8.88 3.63 -1.45
CA GLY A 43 10.18 2.99 -1.21
C GLY A 43 10.58 2.98 0.27
N TRP A 44 9.60 2.91 1.17
CA TRP A 44 9.83 2.93 2.61
C TRP A 44 10.31 1.57 3.12
N GLY A 45 11.60 1.46 3.41
CA GLY A 45 12.21 0.22 3.90
C GLY A 45 12.29 -0.92 2.89
N VAL A 46 11.75 -0.73 1.68
CA VAL A 46 11.75 -1.66 0.56
C VAL A 46 12.07 -0.93 -0.74
N GLU A 47 12.44 -1.68 -1.78
CA GLU A 47 12.67 -1.10 -3.10
C GLU A 47 11.38 -0.49 -3.67
N LYS A 48 11.47 0.78 -4.07
CA LYS A 48 10.36 1.51 -4.68
C LYS A 48 9.90 0.79 -5.96
N SER A 49 8.65 0.36 -5.97
CA SER A 49 8.04 -0.34 -7.09
C SER A 49 6.56 -0.02 -7.19
N GLN A 50 6.24 0.89 -8.11
CA GLN A 50 4.86 1.30 -8.39
C GLN A 50 3.99 0.13 -8.88
N GLN A 51 4.56 -0.80 -9.67
CA GLN A 51 3.84 -1.99 -10.13
C GLN A 51 3.41 -2.88 -8.96
N LYS A 52 4.31 -3.15 -8.01
CA LYS A 52 3.99 -3.92 -6.80
C LYS A 52 2.97 -3.19 -5.94
N ALA A 53 3.11 -1.88 -5.80
CA ALA A 53 2.15 -1.05 -5.06
C ALA A 53 0.72 -1.20 -5.61
N ILE A 54 0.57 -1.07 -6.93
CA ILE A 54 -0.71 -1.24 -7.63
C ILE A 54 -1.28 -2.66 -7.44
N GLU A 55 -0.43 -3.69 -7.48
CA GLU A 55 -0.88 -5.07 -7.25
C GLU A 55 -1.48 -5.27 -5.84
N TRP A 56 -0.81 -4.74 -4.82
CA TRP A 56 -1.28 -4.79 -3.44
C TRP A 56 -2.58 -4.01 -3.23
N TRP A 57 -2.68 -2.80 -3.77
CA TRP A 57 -3.92 -2.03 -3.69
C TRP A 57 -5.06 -2.68 -4.47
N LYS A 58 -4.81 -3.32 -5.62
CA LYS A 58 -5.83 -4.10 -6.34
C LYS A 58 -6.35 -5.26 -5.50
N ARG A 59 -5.49 -5.90 -4.71
CA ARG A 59 -5.89 -6.96 -3.79
C ARG A 59 -6.76 -6.43 -2.65
N ALA A 60 -6.44 -5.24 -2.13
CA ALA A 60 -7.22 -4.56 -1.09
C ALA A 60 -8.59 -4.08 -1.62
N ASP A 61 -8.65 -3.52 -2.83
CA ASP A 61 -9.90 -3.15 -3.52
C ASP A 61 -10.81 -4.35 -3.74
N ARG A 62 -10.25 -5.51 -4.16
CA ARG A 62 -11.01 -6.77 -4.25
C ARG A 62 -11.60 -7.23 -2.91
N ARG A 63 -11.05 -6.78 -1.79
CA ARG A 63 -11.59 -7.03 -0.44
C ARG A 63 -12.54 -5.95 0.06
N GLY A 64 -12.84 -4.95 -0.77
CA GLY A 64 -13.76 -3.86 -0.45
C GLY A 64 -13.10 -2.66 0.24
N SER A 65 -11.76 -2.53 0.22
CA SER A 65 -11.11 -1.32 0.75
C SER A 65 -11.32 -0.13 -0.19
N LEU A 66 -12.08 0.84 0.29
CA LEU A 66 -12.31 2.11 -0.41
C LEU A 66 -11.02 2.94 -0.51
N ASP A 67 -10.15 2.87 0.49
CA ASP A 67 -8.87 3.61 0.51
C ASP A 67 -7.95 3.13 -0.61
N ALA A 68 -7.83 1.80 -0.78
CA ALA A 68 -7.06 1.22 -1.85
C ALA A 68 -7.64 1.55 -3.23
N LYS A 69 -8.97 1.55 -3.36
CA LYS A 69 -9.66 1.96 -4.59
C LYS A 69 -9.36 3.42 -4.94
N TYR A 70 -9.45 4.32 -3.97
CA TYR A 70 -9.17 5.74 -4.14
C TYR A 70 -7.71 5.98 -4.57
N MET A 71 -6.77 5.25 -3.97
CA MET A 71 -5.35 5.38 -4.30
C MET A 71 -5.01 4.78 -5.67
N LEU A 72 -5.60 3.64 -6.05
CA LEU A 72 -5.51 3.14 -7.42
C LEU A 72 -6.07 4.15 -8.43
N GLN A 73 -7.22 4.74 -8.12
CA GLN A 73 -7.85 5.71 -8.99
C GLN A 73 -6.99 6.98 -9.11
N THR A 74 -6.37 7.44 -8.02
CA THR A 74 -5.45 8.58 -8.01
C THR A 74 -4.20 8.31 -8.83
N ILE A 75 -3.63 7.11 -8.73
CA ILE A 75 -2.41 6.75 -9.47
C ILE A 75 -2.71 6.52 -10.94
N CYS A 76 -3.80 5.83 -11.26
CA CYS A 76 -4.26 5.68 -12.64
C CYS A 76 -4.61 7.04 -13.24
N ALA A 77 -5.30 7.91 -12.49
CA ALA A 77 -5.60 9.27 -12.93
C ALA A 77 -4.33 10.07 -13.15
N THR A 78 -3.37 10.08 -12.22
CA THR A 78 -2.10 10.78 -12.40
C THR A 78 -1.30 10.26 -13.60
N SER A 79 -1.33 8.95 -13.83
CA SER A 79 -0.72 8.31 -15.01
C SER A 79 -1.48 8.60 -16.31
N SER A 80 -2.78 8.86 -16.25
CA SER A 80 -3.68 9.07 -17.41
C SER A 80 -4.14 10.51 -17.61
N VAL A 81 -3.72 11.46 -16.77
CA VAL A 81 -3.91 12.92 -16.98
C VAL A 81 -3.12 13.40 -18.21
N PHE A 82 -2.18 12.59 -18.72
CA PHE A 82 -1.57 12.76 -20.05
C PHE A 82 -2.20 11.91 -21.18
N ALA A 83 -3.27 11.16 -20.90
CA ALA A 83 -3.92 10.25 -21.86
C ALA A 83 -5.41 10.60 -22.11
N ARG A 84 -5.74 11.88 -22.07
CA ARG A 84 -6.94 12.44 -22.69
C ARG A 84 -6.52 13.62 -23.54
N GLU A 85 -6.16 13.33 -24.79
CA GLU A 85 -6.30 14.27 -25.92
C GLU A 85 -7.60 13.93 -26.66
#